data_AF-A0AAV4ALL4-F1
#
_entry.id   AF-A0AAV4ALL4-F1
#
_cell.length_a   1.000
_cell.length_b   1.000
_cell.length_c   1.000
_cell.angle_alpha   90.00
_cell.angle_beta   90.00
_cell.angle_gamma   90.00
#
_symmetry.space_group_name_H-M   'P 1'
#
loop_
_entity.id
_entity.type
_entity.pdbx_description
1 polymer ?
#
loop_
_entity_poly.entity_id
_entity_poly.type
_entity_poly.pdbx_seq_one_letter_code
_entity_poly.pdbx_strand_id
1 'polypeptide(L)'
;MRLLSTIFGDNGLVHSTGEVVFETRLEIAYREMHKTAPEFISYFETHVLGKIRDNLAAYQLSHLTDVCWPWTNNLAESLNHVLKQTTNWRNLNLPALVEALNDLVHGQSKEIERSLIGRGDLMLHEQFLRFRMTADAWQALSDGKRKKQMSRFTKRIRDSNLQVSRGWEGDLLENAPKDKGRKLGQKSKKAAKTHTPKKN
;
A
#
# COMPACT_ATOMS: atom_id res chain seq x y z
N MET A 1 5.04 -19.87 21.76
CA MET A 1 4.92 -18.63 22.54
C MET A 1 6.22 -18.15 23.19
N ARG A 2 7.22 -19.02 23.41
CA ARG A 2 8.48 -18.65 24.10
C ARG A 2 9.29 -17.54 23.41
N LEU A 3 9.37 -17.54 22.08
CA LEU A 3 10.08 -16.50 21.33
C LEU A 3 9.50 -15.09 21.56
N LEU A 4 8.17 -14.96 21.56
CA LEU A 4 7.49 -13.68 21.78
C LEU A 4 7.77 -13.17 23.20
N SER A 5 7.77 -14.03 24.22
CA SER A 5 8.14 -13.60 25.58
C SER A 5 9.61 -13.20 25.70
N THR A 6 10.53 -13.81 24.94
CA THR A 6 11.94 -13.44 24.95
C THR A 6 12.18 -12.05 24.33
N ILE A 7 11.36 -11.66 23.35
CA ILE A 7 11.48 -10.34 22.71
C ILE A 7 10.64 -9.30 23.48
N PHE A 8 9.37 -9.58 23.74
CA PHE A 8 8.34 -8.63 24.20
C PHE A 8 7.73 -8.93 25.57
N GLY A 9 8.19 -9.96 26.28
CA GLY A 9 7.72 -10.22 27.66
C GLY A 9 8.35 -9.25 28.66
N ASP A 10 7.95 -9.34 29.93
CA ASP A 10 8.37 -8.40 30.99
C ASP A 10 9.91 -8.32 31.20
N ASN A 11 10.62 -9.41 30.87
CA ASN A 11 12.09 -9.48 30.87
C ASN A 11 12.67 -9.61 29.46
N GLY A 12 11.89 -9.25 28.46
CA GLY A 12 12.23 -9.37 27.06
C GLY A 12 13.23 -8.32 26.62
N LEU A 13 13.70 -8.47 25.38
CA LEU A 13 14.64 -7.57 24.73
C LEU A 13 14.20 -6.10 24.76
N VAL A 14 12.91 -5.79 24.57
CA VAL A 14 12.40 -4.40 24.59
C VAL A 14 12.52 -3.69 25.94
N HIS A 15 12.63 -4.43 27.04
CA HIS A 15 12.76 -3.89 28.39
C HIS A 15 14.21 -3.84 28.87
N SER A 16 15.16 -3.77 27.94
CA SER A 16 16.57 -3.63 28.29
C SER A 16 16.85 -2.19 28.73
N THR A 17 17.49 -2.01 29.88
CA THR A 17 17.76 -0.68 30.46
C THR A 17 19.12 -0.12 30.08
N GLY A 18 19.96 -0.91 29.41
CA GLY A 18 21.29 -0.51 28.98
C GLY A 18 21.85 -1.44 27.90
N GLU A 19 22.88 -0.96 27.20
CA GLU A 19 23.47 -1.65 26.04
C GLU A 19 23.94 -3.07 26.36
N VAL A 20 24.62 -3.24 27.50
CA VAL A 20 25.17 -4.55 27.92
C VAL A 20 24.05 -5.57 28.16
N VAL A 21 22.97 -5.15 28.82
CA VAL A 21 21.81 -6.02 29.07
C VAL A 21 21.07 -6.31 27.77
N PHE A 22 20.98 -5.32 26.88
CA PHE A 22 20.37 -5.44 25.57
C PHE A 22 21.07 -6.50 24.73
N GLU A 23 22.39 -6.41 24.56
CA GLU A 23 23.16 -7.36 23.77
C GLU A 23 23.09 -8.78 24.37
N THR A 24 23.13 -8.90 25.69
CA THR A 24 22.95 -10.19 26.38
C THR A 24 21.57 -10.81 26.07
N ARG A 25 20.49 -10.02 26.15
CA ARG A 25 19.14 -10.49 25.83
C ARG A 25 18.95 -10.75 24.34
N LEU A 26 19.63 -9.99 23.49
CA LEU A 26 19.61 -10.14 22.04
C LEU A 26 20.19 -11.49 21.63
N GLU A 27 21.33 -11.88 22.21
CA GLU A 27 21.90 -13.22 21.99
C GLU A 27 20.94 -14.35 22.39
N ILE A 28 20.26 -14.21 23.54
CA ILE A 28 19.26 -15.19 23.99
C ILE A 28 18.09 -15.26 22.99
N ALA A 29 17.62 -14.11 22.51
CA ALA A 29 16.57 -14.04 21.51
C ALA A 29 17.01 -14.72 20.20
N TYR A 30 18.23 -14.48 19.72
CA TYR A 30 18.78 -15.13 18.54
C TYR A 30 18.85 -16.64 18.68
N ARG A 31 19.34 -17.16 19.81
CA ARG A 31 19.39 -18.62 20.06
C ARG A 31 18.00 -19.24 19.97
N GLU A 32 16.99 -18.60 20.55
CA GLU A 32 15.60 -19.07 20.48
C GLU A 32 15.02 -18.93 19.06
N MET A 33 15.32 -17.85 18.33
CA MET A 33 14.89 -17.69 16.92
C MET A 33 15.48 -18.78 16.03
N HIS A 34 16.79 -19.03 16.12
CA HIS A 34 17.44 -20.09 15.34
C HIS A 34 16.83 -21.46 15.61
N LYS A 35 16.43 -21.72 16.86
CA LYS A 35 15.80 -22.98 17.26
C LYS A 35 14.35 -23.11 16.78
N THR A 36 13.57 -22.03 16.81
CA THR A 36 12.11 -22.10 16.67
C THR A 36 11.55 -21.54 15.36
N ALA A 37 12.20 -20.51 14.79
CA ALA A 37 11.74 -19.80 13.61
C ALA A 37 12.93 -19.16 12.86
N PRO A 38 13.81 -19.96 12.22
CA PRO A 38 15.00 -19.43 11.56
C PRO A 38 14.67 -18.48 10.40
N GLU A 39 13.52 -18.64 9.72
CA GLU A 39 13.14 -17.71 8.64
C GLU A 39 12.79 -16.31 9.17
N PHE A 40 12.43 -16.20 10.46
CA PHE A 40 12.07 -14.91 11.08
C PHE A 40 13.28 -14.01 11.31
N ILE A 41 14.49 -14.56 11.39
CA ILE A 41 15.71 -13.82 11.72
C ILE A 41 15.95 -12.66 10.75
N SER A 42 15.86 -12.93 9.45
CA SER A 42 16.06 -11.90 8.43
C SER A 42 15.01 -10.78 8.54
N TYR A 43 13.76 -11.13 8.84
CA TYR A 43 12.71 -10.15 9.06
C TYR A 43 12.98 -9.31 10.32
N PHE A 44 13.35 -9.97 11.42
CA PHE A 44 13.64 -9.35 12.70
C PHE A 44 14.77 -8.33 12.56
N GLU A 45 15.89 -8.71 11.95
CA GLU A 45 17.04 -7.82 11.73
C GLU A 45 16.68 -6.61 10.87
N THR A 46 15.93 -6.84 9.79
CA THR A 46 15.61 -5.79 8.81
C THR A 46 14.56 -4.79 9.32
N HIS A 47 13.57 -5.24 10.10
CA HIS A 47 12.38 -4.43 10.40
C HIS A 47 12.12 -4.17 11.88
N VAL A 48 12.65 -5.01 12.77
CA VAL A 48 12.31 -4.99 14.20
C VAL A 48 13.48 -4.50 15.03
N LEU A 49 14.67 -5.06 14.83
CA LEU A 49 15.85 -4.81 15.66
C LEU A 49 16.22 -3.33 15.70
N GLY A 50 16.23 -2.65 14.55
CA GLY A 50 16.49 -1.20 14.47
C GLY A 50 15.56 -0.39 15.37
N LYS A 51 14.25 -0.69 15.32
CA LYS A 51 13.25 0.01 16.15
C LYS A 51 13.45 -0.24 17.65
N ILE A 52 13.87 -1.45 18.03
CA ILE A 52 14.15 -1.74 19.43
C ILE A 52 15.40 -0.98 19.90
N ARG A 53 16.44 -0.88 19.06
CA ARG A 53 17.64 -0.07 19.35
C ARG A 53 17.31 1.42 19.46
N ASP A 54 16.51 1.95 18.54
CA ASP A 54 16.06 3.34 18.60
C ASP A 54 15.31 3.63 19.90
N ASN A 55 14.48 2.67 20.35
CA ASN A 55 13.78 2.78 21.63
C ASN A 55 14.72 2.72 22.83
N LEU A 56 15.75 1.87 22.81
CA LEU A 56 16.77 1.83 23.86
C LEU A 56 17.52 3.17 23.96
N ALA A 57 17.90 3.74 22.81
CA ALA A 57 18.55 5.04 22.75
C ALA A 57 17.63 6.16 23.28
N ALA A 58 16.36 6.15 22.90
CA ALA A 58 15.36 7.09 23.42
C ALA A 58 15.18 6.96 24.94
N TYR A 59 15.14 5.73 25.46
CA TYR A 59 15.06 5.46 26.90
C TYR A 59 16.29 6.00 27.65
N GLN A 60 17.51 5.77 27.13
CA GLN A 60 18.75 6.30 27.70
C GLN A 60 18.78 7.83 27.72
N LEU A 61 18.28 8.49 26.66
CA LEU A 61 18.15 9.94 26.60
C LEU A 61 17.09 10.47 27.58
N SER A 62 16.01 9.73 27.80
CA SER A 62 14.91 10.14 28.68
C SER A 62 15.29 10.24 30.16
N HIS A 63 16.32 9.49 30.58
CA HIS A 63 16.90 9.61 31.93
C HIS A 63 17.56 10.98 32.18
N LEU A 64 17.88 11.73 31.13
CA LEU A 64 18.42 13.10 31.25
C LEU A 64 17.32 14.16 31.40
N THR A 65 16.07 13.82 31.06
CA THR A 65 14.98 14.80 30.95
C THR A 65 13.84 14.59 31.95
N ASP A 66 13.98 13.70 32.94
CA ASP A 66 12.95 13.33 33.94
C ASP A 66 11.62 12.82 33.35
N VAL A 67 11.56 12.64 32.03
CA VAL A 67 10.37 12.21 31.30
C VAL A 67 10.69 10.91 30.58
N CYS A 68 10.60 9.80 31.32
CA CYS A 68 10.71 8.47 30.75
C CYS A 68 9.37 8.03 30.17
N TRP A 69 9.23 8.02 28.84
CA TRP A 69 8.09 7.40 28.18
C TRP A 69 8.42 5.93 27.90
N PRO A 70 7.82 4.97 28.61
CA PRO A 70 7.96 3.57 28.24
C PRO A 70 7.40 3.37 26.83
N TRP A 71 7.96 2.41 26.08
CA TRP A 71 7.35 1.96 24.83
C TRP A 71 5.95 1.45 25.14
N THR A 72 4.94 2.26 24.87
CA THR A 72 3.54 1.88 25.04
C THR A 72 2.89 1.76 23.68
N ASN A 73 2.16 0.66 23.47
CA ASN A 73 1.26 0.55 22.32
C ASN A 73 0.11 1.58 22.39
N ASN A 74 -0.05 2.22 23.55
CA ASN A 74 -1.10 3.19 23.84
C ASN A 74 -1.15 4.34 22.83
N LEU A 75 -0.02 4.79 22.28
CA LEU A 75 -0.03 5.85 21.27
C LEU A 75 -0.68 5.37 19.96
N ALA A 76 -0.27 4.20 19.48
CA ALA A 76 -0.84 3.60 18.26
C ALA A 76 -2.32 3.23 18.46
N GLU A 77 -2.68 2.71 19.62
CA GLU A 77 -4.07 2.42 19.99
C GLU A 77 -4.92 3.68 20.10
N SER A 78 -4.39 4.74 20.72
CA SER A 78 -5.08 6.03 20.85
C SER A 78 -5.27 6.68 19.49
N LEU A 79 -4.25 6.68 18.62
CA LEU A 79 -4.38 7.19 17.26
C LEU A 79 -5.39 6.38 16.44
N ASN A 80 -5.36 5.05 16.54
CA ASN A 80 -6.37 4.20 15.91
C ASN A 80 -7.78 4.48 16.43
N HIS A 81 -7.92 4.73 17.72
CA HIS A 81 -9.20 5.09 18.33
C HIS A 81 -9.70 6.44 17.81
N VAL A 82 -8.85 7.46 17.78
CA VAL A 82 -9.17 8.78 17.21
C VAL A 82 -9.55 8.64 15.74
N LEU A 83 -8.79 7.90 14.93
CA LEU A 83 -9.09 7.64 13.53
C LEU A 83 -10.45 6.96 13.35
N LYS A 84 -10.75 5.94 14.16
CA LYS A 84 -12.06 5.26 14.12
C LYS A 84 -13.20 6.23 14.47
N GLN A 85 -13.01 7.11 15.44
CA GLN A 85 -14.01 8.10 15.81
C GLN A 85 -14.20 9.19 14.74
N THR A 86 -13.11 9.76 14.21
CA THR A 86 -13.17 10.85 13.23
C THR A 86 -13.71 10.39 11.88
N THR A 87 -13.41 9.16 11.48
CA THR A 87 -13.92 8.58 10.21
C THR A 87 -15.32 7.98 10.34
N ASN A 88 -15.94 8.04 11.53
CA ASN A 88 -17.20 7.34 11.85
C ASN A 88 -17.13 5.88 11.37
N TRP A 89 -16.04 5.21 11.74
CA TRP A 89 -15.73 3.87 11.28
C TRP A 89 -16.86 2.92 11.67
N ARG A 90 -17.62 2.46 10.68
CA ARG A 90 -18.69 1.48 10.85
C ARG A 90 -18.26 0.19 10.16
N ASN A 91 -18.59 -0.93 10.77
CA ASN A 91 -18.52 -2.22 10.08
C ASN A 91 -19.56 -2.19 8.96
N LEU A 92 -19.15 -1.80 7.76
CA LEU A 92 -19.98 -1.91 6.57
C LEU A 92 -20.12 -3.38 6.21
N ASN A 93 -21.35 -3.79 5.91
CA ASN A 93 -21.59 -5.12 5.37
C ASN A 93 -20.84 -5.23 4.03
N LEU A 94 -20.11 -6.33 3.81
CA LEU A 94 -19.29 -6.51 2.62
C LEU A 94 -20.08 -6.29 1.30
N PRO A 95 -21.35 -6.74 1.16
CA PRO A 95 -22.19 -6.41 0.01
C PRO A 95 -22.40 -4.91 -0.21
N ALA A 96 -22.65 -4.13 0.85
CA ALA A 96 -22.83 -2.69 0.74
C ALA A 96 -21.54 -1.98 0.28
N LEU A 97 -20.38 -2.49 0.70
CA LEU A 97 -19.10 -2.01 0.19
C LEU A 97 -18.92 -2.34 -1.30
N VAL A 98 -19.26 -3.56 -1.71
CA VAL A 98 -19.20 -3.98 -3.12
C VAL A 98 -20.11 -3.11 -3.99
N GLU A 99 -21.33 -2.83 -3.53
CA GLU A 99 -22.27 -1.93 -4.20
C GLU A 99 -21.72 -0.50 -4.30
N ALA A 100 -21.22 0.07 -3.19
CA ALA A 100 -20.64 1.40 -3.20
C ALA A 100 -19.42 1.52 -4.13
N LEU A 101 -18.55 0.50 -4.17
CA LEU A 101 -17.43 0.46 -5.10
C LEU A 101 -17.89 0.35 -6.55
N ASN A 102 -18.93 -0.46 -6.80
CA ASN A 102 -19.51 -0.59 -8.12
C ASN A 102 -20.12 0.74 -8.60
N ASP A 103 -20.86 1.43 -7.74
CA ASP A 103 -21.46 2.74 -8.01
C ASP A 103 -20.38 3.79 -8.29
N LEU A 104 -19.30 3.80 -7.50
CA LEU A 104 -18.16 4.67 -7.71
C LEU A 104 -17.53 4.45 -9.09
N VAL A 105 -17.25 3.19 -9.45
CA VAL A 105 -16.66 2.84 -10.76
C VAL A 105 -17.59 3.19 -11.91
N HIS A 106 -18.90 2.98 -11.75
CA HIS A 106 -19.90 3.37 -12.75
C HIS A 106 -19.99 4.89 -12.92
N GLY A 107 -19.96 5.64 -11.80
CA GLY A 107 -19.92 7.09 -11.81
C GLY A 107 -18.69 7.62 -12.54
N GLN A 108 -17.51 7.11 -12.21
CA GLN A 108 -16.26 7.45 -12.90
C GLN A 108 -16.31 7.10 -14.39
N SER A 109 -16.88 5.95 -14.76
CA SER A 109 -17.03 5.55 -16.16
C SER A 109 -17.93 6.51 -16.95
N LYS A 110 -19.01 7.00 -16.34
CA LYS A 110 -19.90 8.02 -16.93
C LYS A 110 -19.21 9.37 -17.09
N GLU A 111 -18.40 9.79 -16.12
CA GLU A 111 -17.63 11.04 -16.25
C GLU A 111 -16.57 10.95 -17.34
N ILE A 112 -15.92 9.80 -17.49
CA ILE A 112 -15.02 9.56 -18.62
C ILE A 112 -15.79 9.65 -19.95
N GLU A 113 -16.98 9.06 -20.04
CA GLU A 113 -17.82 9.14 -21.23
C GLU A 113 -18.17 10.58 -21.58
N ARG A 114 -18.60 11.37 -20.58
CA ARG A 114 -18.87 12.81 -20.72
C ARG A 114 -17.63 13.56 -21.22
N SER A 115 -16.46 13.28 -20.65
CA SER A 115 -15.19 13.88 -21.05
C SER A 115 -14.84 13.56 -22.51
N LEU A 116 -15.06 12.31 -22.95
CA LEU A 116 -14.82 11.88 -24.33
C LEU A 116 -15.68 12.64 -25.35
N ILE A 117 -16.90 13.02 -24.96
CA ILE A 117 -17.80 13.81 -25.82
C ILE A 117 -17.65 15.33 -25.63
N GLY A 118 -16.70 15.77 -24.79
CA GLY A 118 -16.49 17.18 -24.45
C GLY A 118 -17.64 17.79 -23.65
N ARG A 119 -18.26 17.03 -22.76
CA ARG A 119 -19.26 17.48 -21.78
C ARG A 119 -18.79 17.18 -20.35
N GLY A 120 -19.46 17.77 -19.36
CA GLY A 120 -19.14 17.61 -17.95
C GLY A 120 -18.01 18.52 -17.49
N ASP A 121 -17.59 18.36 -16.23
CA ASP A 121 -16.62 19.23 -15.58
C ASP A 121 -15.16 18.79 -15.83
N LEU A 122 -14.97 17.58 -16.34
CA LEU A 122 -13.67 17.00 -16.63
C LEU A 122 -13.31 17.15 -18.11
N MET A 123 -12.04 17.46 -18.38
CA MET A 123 -11.51 17.60 -19.73
C MET A 123 -10.41 16.56 -20.01
N LEU A 124 -10.34 16.09 -21.25
CA LEU A 124 -9.27 15.22 -21.69
C LEU A 124 -7.95 15.98 -21.76
N HIS A 125 -6.89 15.37 -21.25
CA HIS A 125 -5.52 15.86 -21.47
C HIS A 125 -5.15 15.80 -22.97
N GLU A 126 -4.26 16.69 -23.41
CA GLU A 126 -3.89 16.89 -24.82
C GLU A 126 -3.52 15.58 -25.54
N GLN A 127 -2.74 14.72 -24.87
CA GLN A 127 -2.31 13.41 -25.38
C GLN A 127 -3.46 12.45 -25.71
N PHE A 128 -4.64 12.68 -25.13
CA PHE A 128 -5.84 11.87 -25.36
C PHE A 128 -6.90 12.57 -26.21
N LEU A 129 -6.66 13.78 -26.71
CA LEU A 129 -7.63 14.51 -27.54
C LEU A 129 -8.05 13.73 -28.80
N ARG A 130 -7.22 12.84 -29.31
CA ARG A 130 -7.56 11.93 -30.41
C ARG A 130 -8.71 10.96 -30.12
N PHE A 131 -9.04 10.74 -28.84
CA PHE A 131 -10.19 9.93 -28.44
C PHE A 131 -11.47 10.77 -28.30
N ARG A 132 -11.36 12.10 -28.39
CA ARG A 132 -12.51 13.00 -28.33
C ARG A 132 -13.43 12.73 -29.52
N MET A 133 -14.73 12.71 -29.25
CA MET A 133 -15.79 12.56 -30.23
C MET A 133 -16.81 13.68 -30.04
N THR A 134 -17.59 14.00 -31.07
CA THR A 134 -18.75 14.87 -30.89
C THR A 134 -19.89 14.09 -30.23
N ALA A 135 -20.78 14.80 -29.53
CA ALA A 135 -21.94 14.18 -28.89
C ALA A 135 -22.83 13.43 -29.90
N ASP A 136 -23.03 13.99 -31.10
CA ASP A 136 -23.85 13.37 -32.16
C ASP A 136 -23.21 12.08 -32.68
N ALA A 137 -21.89 12.10 -32.91
CA ALA A 137 -21.15 10.91 -33.31
C ALA A 137 -21.21 9.81 -32.25
N TRP A 138 -21.19 10.19 -30.96
CA TRP A 138 -21.33 9.25 -29.85
C TRP A 138 -22.75 8.66 -29.75
N GLN A 139 -23.77 9.49 -29.94
CA GLN A 139 -25.16 9.06 -29.95
C GLN A 139 -25.46 8.08 -31.08
N ALA A 140 -24.86 8.28 -32.26
CA ALA A 140 -24.97 7.38 -33.40
C ALA A 140 -24.29 6.01 -33.20
N LEU A 141 -23.42 5.85 -32.20
CA LEU A 141 -22.83 4.55 -31.87
C LEU A 141 -23.82 3.66 -31.13
N SER A 142 -23.83 2.37 -31.49
CA SER A 142 -24.47 1.34 -30.67
C SER A 142 -23.70 1.12 -29.35
N ASP A 143 -24.37 0.58 -28.33
CA ASP A 143 -23.76 0.35 -27.02
C ASP A 143 -22.51 -0.52 -27.08
N GLY A 144 -22.48 -1.53 -27.97
CA GLY A 144 -21.29 -2.35 -28.20
C GLY A 144 -20.10 -1.53 -28.72
N LYS A 145 -20.34 -0.57 -29.62
CA LYS A 145 -19.29 0.33 -30.13
C LYS A 145 -18.85 1.34 -29.07
N ARG A 146 -19.77 1.88 -28.26
CA ARG A 146 -19.45 2.75 -27.11
C ARG A 146 -18.57 2.04 -26.09
N LYS A 147 -18.94 0.82 -25.68
CA LYS A 147 -18.12 -0.04 -24.80
C LYS A 147 -16.73 -0.30 -25.38
N LYS A 148 -16.64 -0.57 -26.68
CA LYS A 148 -15.36 -0.78 -27.36
C LYS A 148 -14.50 0.49 -27.36
N GLN A 149 -15.08 1.67 -27.59
CA GLN A 149 -14.33 2.93 -27.51
C GLN A 149 -13.84 3.21 -26.08
N MET A 150 -14.70 3.02 -25.09
CA MET A 150 -14.34 3.17 -23.68
C MET A 150 -13.19 2.23 -23.29
N SER A 151 -13.26 0.97 -23.71
CA SER A 151 -12.20 -0.02 -23.48
C SER A 151 -10.87 0.35 -24.16
N ARG A 152 -10.91 0.90 -25.38
CA ARG A 152 -9.70 1.39 -26.07
C ARG A 152 -9.06 2.56 -25.33
N PHE A 153 -9.88 3.50 -24.85
CA PHE A 153 -9.41 4.65 -24.07
C PHE A 153 -8.78 4.23 -22.74
N THR A 154 -9.48 3.43 -21.93
CA THR A 154 -8.97 2.97 -20.63
C THR A 154 -7.74 2.08 -20.75
N LYS A 155 -7.66 1.23 -21.78
CA LYS A 155 -6.44 0.48 -22.10
C LYS A 155 -5.28 1.42 -22.39
N ARG A 156 -5.50 2.49 -23.17
CA ARG A 156 -4.44 3.44 -23.49
C ARG A 156 -3.99 4.24 -22.27
N ILE A 157 -4.90 4.61 -21.36
CA ILE A 157 -4.54 5.23 -20.07
C ILE A 157 -3.63 4.28 -19.28
N ARG A 158 -3.98 3.00 -19.18
CA ARG A 158 -3.17 2.00 -18.46
C ARG A 158 -1.76 1.86 -19.05
N ASP A 159 -1.66 1.94 -20.38
CA ASP A 159 -0.38 1.80 -21.09
C ASP A 159 0.46 3.09 -21.05
N SER A 160 -0.19 4.24 -20.92
CA SER A 160 0.48 5.51 -20.70
C SER A 160 0.89 5.59 -19.22
N ASN A 161 2.18 5.68 -18.94
CA ASN A 161 2.71 5.87 -17.57
C ASN A 161 2.25 7.17 -16.88
N LEU A 162 1.24 7.85 -17.37
CA LEU A 162 0.62 8.98 -16.68
C LEU A 162 -0.20 8.45 -15.51
N GLN A 163 0.48 8.08 -14.43
CA GLN A 163 -0.11 8.18 -13.11
C GLN A 163 -0.02 9.64 -12.70
N VAL A 164 -1.04 10.43 -13.05
CA VAL A 164 -1.18 11.77 -12.48
C VAL A 164 -1.94 11.60 -11.17
N SER A 165 -1.21 11.43 -10.08
CA SER A 165 -1.77 11.56 -8.74
C SER A 165 -1.95 13.05 -8.46
N ARG A 166 -3.15 13.59 -8.70
CA ARG A 166 -3.45 14.96 -8.26
C ARG A 166 -3.66 14.94 -6.75
N GLY A 167 -2.65 15.37 -6.01
CA GLY A 167 -2.82 15.77 -4.61
C GLY A 167 -3.71 17.01 -4.51
N TRP A 168 -4.38 17.18 -3.38
CA TRP A 168 -5.26 18.32 -3.09
C TRP A 168 -4.51 19.67 -2.96
N GLU A 169 -3.18 19.65 -2.93
CA GLU A 169 -2.33 20.82 -2.63
C GLU A 169 -1.35 21.23 -3.75
N GLY A 170 -1.49 20.66 -4.96
CA GLY A 170 -0.65 21.02 -6.10
C GLY A 170 -0.19 19.81 -6.92
N ASP A 171 0.17 20.09 -8.17
CA ASP A 171 0.56 19.10 -9.18
C ASP A 171 1.89 18.42 -8.86
N LEU A 172 1.84 17.39 -8.00
CA LEU A 172 2.93 16.43 -7.85
C LEU A 172 2.80 15.37 -8.96
N LEU A 173 3.47 15.62 -10.08
CA LEU A 173 3.71 14.62 -11.12
C LEU A 173 4.77 13.62 -10.63
N GLU A 174 4.38 12.68 -9.78
CA GLU A 174 5.22 11.52 -9.52
C GLU A 174 5.14 10.54 -10.70
N ASN A 175 6.24 10.45 -11.46
CA ASN A 175 6.44 9.36 -12.39
C ASN A 175 6.60 8.07 -11.59
N ALA A 176 5.50 7.35 -11.35
CA ALA A 176 5.59 6.04 -10.73
C ALA A 176 6.51 5.13 -11.58
N PRO A 177 7.62 4.61 -11.01
CA PRO A 177 8.51 3.75 -11.76
C PRO A 177 7.75 2.51 -12.25
N LYS A 178 7.95 2.17 -13.53
CA LYS A 178 7.38 0.98 -14.20
C LYS A 178 7.80 -0.36 -13.56
N ASP A 179 8.69 -0.32 -12.57
CA ASP A 179 9.12 -1.52 -11.90
C ASP A 179 7.99 -2.03 -11.02
N LYS A 180 7.46 -3.20 -11.41
CA LYS A 180 6.41 -3.96 -10.74
C LYS A 180 6.85 -4.44 -9.34
N GLY A 181 7.18 -3.51 -8.44
CA GLY A 181 7.80 -3.79 -7.15
C GLY A 181 9.14 -4.51 -7.26
N ARG A 182 9.89 -4.33 -8.35
CA ARG A 182 11.21 -4.96 -8.51
C ARG A 182 12.27 -4.13 -7.82
N LYS A 183 13.10 -4.81 -7.02
CA LYS A 183 14.29 -4.19 -6.45
C LYS A 183 15.32 -3.93 -7.55
N LEU A 184 16.07 -2.84 -7.44
CA LEU A 184 17.17 -2.51 -8.36
C LEU A 184 18.09 -3.75 -8.50
N GLY A 185 18.28 -4.24 -9.74
CA GLY A 185 19.11 -5.42 -10.03
C GLY A 185 18.38 -6.76 -10.19
N GLN A 186 17.06 -6.83 -9.97
CA GLN A 186 16.32 -8.09 -10.08
C GLN A 186 15.97 -8.46 -11.54
N LYS A 187 16.66 -9.46 -12.10
CA LYS A 187 16.39 -9.98 -13.47
C LYS A 187 15.02 -10.70 -13.53
N SER A 188 14.25 -10.44 -14.59
CA SER A 188 12.99 -11.13 -14.87
C SER A 188 13.25 -12.62 -15.16
N LYS A 189 12.79 -13.54 -14.31
CA LYS A 189 12.68 -14.95 -14.71
C LYS A 189 11.63 -15.04 -15.83
N LYS A 190 12.01 -15.57 -16.99
CA LYS A 190 11.06 -15.88 -18.06
C LYS A 190 10.15 -17.00 -17.56
N ALA A 191 8.84 -16.80 -17.61
CA ALA A 191 7.89 -17.86 -17.30
C ALA A 191 8.13 -19.06 -18.26
N ALA A 192 8.11 -20.27 -17.73
CA ALA A 192 8.25 -21.49 -18.52
C ALA A 192 7.09 -21.56 -19.53
N LYS A 193 7.41 -21.87 -20.80
CA LYS A 193 6.39 -22.03 -21.84
C LYS A 193 5.59 -23.31 -21.54
N THR A 194 4.31 -23.17 -21.25
CA THR A 194 3.38 -24.30 -21.18
C THR A 194 2.97 -24.69 -22.59
N HIS A 195 3.26 -25.93 -23.00
CA HIS A 195 2.75 -26.52 -24.23
C HIS A 195 1.33 -27.05 -23.99
N THR A 196 0.36 -26.54 -24.74
CA THR A 196 -0.99 -27.11 -24.77
C THR A 196 -0.97 -28.35 -25.66
N PRO A 197 -1.36 -29.54 -25.19
CA PRO A 197 -1.42 -30.74 -26.03
C PRO A 197 -2.47 -30.57 -27.13
N LYS A 198 -2.15 -31.02 -28.34
CA LYS A 198 -3.12 -31.08 -29.44
C LYS A 198 -4.15 -32.15 -29.10
N LYS A 199 -5.44 -31.80 -29.21
CA LYS A 199 -6.54 -32.77 -29.22
C LYS A 199 -6.41 -33.61 -30.49
N ASN A 200 -6.33 -34.93 -30.33
CA ASN A 200 -6.63 -35.89 -31.40
C ASN A 200 -8.14 -35.96 -31.61
#